data_AF-D3YVF4-F1
#
_entry.id   AF-D3YVF4-F1
#
_cell.length_a   1.000
_cell.length_b   1.000
_cell.length_c   1.000
_cell.angle_alpha   90.00
_cell.angle_beta   90.00
_cell.angle_gamma   90.00
#
_symmetry.space_group_name_H-M   'P 1'
#
loop_
_entity.id
_entity.type
_entity.pdbx_description
1 polymer ?
#
loop_
_entity_poly.entity_id
_entity_poly.type
_entity_poly.pdbx_seq_one_letter_code
_entity_poly.pdbx_strand_id
1 'polypeptide(L)'
;MAPRKGKEKKEEQVISLGPQVAEGENVFGVCHIFASFNDTFVHVTDLSGKETICRVTGGMKVKADRDESSPYAAMLAAQDVAQRCKELGITALHIKLRATGGNRTKTPGPGAQSALRAL
;
A
#
# COMPACT_ATOMS: atom_id res chain seq x y z
N MET A 1 -7.70 -51.40 -10.49
CA MET A 1 -6.82 -50.23 -10.65
C MET A 1 -7.53 -49.04 -10.00
N ALA A 2 -6.89 -48.37 -9.04
CA ALA A 2 -7.53 -47.59 -7.98
C ALA A 2 -8.39 -46.39 -8.46
N PRO A 3 -9.47 -46.02 -7.73
CA PRO A 3 -10.21 -44.80 -8.01
C PRO A 3 -9.32 -43.57 -7.72
N ARG A 4 -9.26 -42.64 -8.67
CA ARG A 4 -8.54 -41.37 -8.53
C ARG A 4 -9.15 -40.59 -7.35
N LYS A 5 -8.38 -40.46 -6.26
CA LYS A 5 -8.70 -39.54 -5.16
C LYS A 5 -8.98 -38.16 -5.74
N GLY A 6 -10.22 -37.69 -5.56
CA GLY A 6 -10.57 -36.30 -5.83
C GLY A 6 -9.67 -35.39 -5.03
N LYS A 7 -9.15 -34.34 -5.64
CA LYS A 7 -8.49 -33.25 -4.92
C LYS A 7 -9.55 -32.63 -4.01
N GLU A 8 -9.48 -32.92 -2.72
CA GLU A 8 -10.16 -32.13 -1.69
C GLU A 8 -9.67 -30.69 -1.86
N LYS A 9 -10.60 -29.81 -2.24
CA LYS A 9 -10.37 -28.38 -2.11
C LYS A 9 -10.25 -28.11 -0.62
N LYS A 10 -9.02 -27.93 -0.14
CA LYS A 10 -8.79 -27.30 1.16
C LYS A 10 -9.44 -25.93 1.08
N GLU A 11 -10.54 -25.76 1.81
CA GLU A 11 -11.06 -24.45 2.14
C GLU A 11 -9.96 -23.76 2.96
N GLU A 12 -9.17 -22.89 2.31
CA GLU A 12 -8.34 -21.95 3.04
C GLU A 12 -9.30 -21.06 3.81
N GLN A 13 -9.43 -21.31 5.10
CA GLN A 13 -10.05 -20.37 6.02
C GLN A 13 -9.28 -19.06 5.87
N VAL A 14 -9.91 -18.07 5.25
CA VAL A 14 -9.41 -16.69 5.23
C VAL A 14 -9.58 -16.18 6.66
N ILE A 15 -8.58 -16.43 7.50
CA ILE A 15 -8.52 -15.89 8.85
C ILE A 15 -8.29 -14.39 8.69
N SER A 16 -9.38 -13.62 8.66
CA SER A 16 -9.31 -12.17 8.71
C SER A 16 -8.95 -11.76 10.14
N LEU A 17 -7.71 -11.34 10.32
CA LEU A 17 -7.21 -10.74 11.57
C LEU A 17 -7.59 -9.25 11.70
N GLY A 18 -8.35 -8.72 10.72
CA GLY A 18 -8.77 -7.34 10.67
C GLY A 18 -9.91 -7.03 11.66
N PRO A 19 -10.18 -5.74 11.91
CA PRO A 19 -11.29 -5.31 12.75
C PRO A 19 -12.62 -5.82 12.20
N GLN A 20 -13.44 -6.44 13.05
CA GLN A 20 -14.82 -6.82 12.74
C GLN A 20 -15.71 -5.60 12.93
N VAL A 21 -15.85 -4.80 11.89
CA VAL A 21 -16.73 -3.62 11.85
C VAL A 21 -18.08 -3.95 11.25
N ALA A 22 -19.11 -3.22 11.69
CA ALA A 22 -20.45 -3.31 11.13
C ALA A 22 -20.48 -2.79 9.68
N GLU A 23 -21.43 -3.29 8.88
CA GLU A 23 -21.60 -2.84 7.51
C GLU A 23 -21.86 -1.32 7.47
N GLY A 24 -20.94 -0.58 6.83
CA GLY A 24 -21.03 0.88 6.67
C GLY A 24 -20.11 1.69 7.58
N GLU A 25 -19.39 1.06 8.53
CA GLU A 25 -18.37 1.76 9.31
C GLU A 25 -17.03 1.84 8.59
N ASN A 26 -16.44 3.03 8.59
CA ASN A 26 -15.14 3.26 7.98
C ASN A 26 -14.00 2.97 8.97
N VAL A 27 -13.15 2.00 8.63
CA VAL A 27 -11.90 1.74 9.34
C VAL A 27 -10.83 2.63 8.74
N PHE A 28 -10.36 3.58 9.55
CA PHE A 28 -9.36 4.56 9.14
C PHE A 28 -7.94 4.09 9.40
N GLY A 29 -7.10 4.15 8.37
CA GLY A 29 -5.64 4.10 8.48
C GLY A 29 -5.01 5.44 8.11
N VAL A 30 -3.70 5.56 8.29
CA VAL A 30 -2.93 6.74 7.85
C VAL A 30 -1.95 6.30 6.75
N CYS A 31 -2.09 6.87 5.56
CA CYS A 31 -1.17 6.65 4.45
C CYS A 31 -0.13 7.79 4.40
N HIS A 32 1.10 7.45 4.77
CA HIS A 32 2.28 8.27 4.62
C HIS A 32 2.88 8.09 3.23
N ILE A 33 2.68 9.09 2.37
CA ILE A 33 3.29 9.11 1.03
C ILE A 33 4.55 9.95 1.10
N PHE A 34 5.71 9.30 1.03
CA PHE A 34 6.99 10.00 0.92
C PHE A 34 7.44 10.00 -0.54
N ALA A 35 7.39 11.17 -1.17
CA ALA A 35 7.74 11.34 -2.57
C ALA A 35 9.02 12.17 -2.69
N SER A 36 10.10 11.51 -3.08
CA SER A 36 11.38 12.13 -3.41
C SER A 36 11.62 12.12 -4.92
N PHE A 37 12.69 12.76 -5.37
CA PHE A 37 13.11 12.70 -6.77
C PHE A 37 13.76 11.37 -7.15
N ASN A 38 14.11 10.55 -6.15
CA ASN A 38 14.79 9.28 -6.36
C ASN A 38 13.84 8.09 -6.21
N ASP A 39 12.95 8.13 -5.22
CA ASP A 39 11.97 7.06 -4.97
C ASP A 39 10.67 7.60 -4.35
N THR A 40 9.62 6.80 -4.45
CA THR A 40 8.31 7.02 -3.80
C THR A 40 7.97 5.88 -2.86
N PHE A 41 7.52 6.24 -1.66
CA PHE A 41 7.13 5.28 -0.63
C PHE A 41 5.65 5.48 -0.35
N VAL A 42 4.91 4.37 -0.39
CA VAL A 42 3.53 4.29 0.07
C VAL A 42 3.55 3.44 1.34
N HIS A 43 3.32 4.09 2.48
CA HIS A 43 3.41 3.47 3.78
C HIS A 43 2.12 3.69 4.56
N VAL A 44 1.39 2.63 4.87
CA VAL A 44 0.15 2.70 5.64
C VAL A 44 0.40 2.23 7.06
N THR A 45 -0.07 3.02 8.01
CA THR A 45 -0.01 2.76 9.45
C THR A 45 -1.39 2.83 10.07
N ASP A 46 -1.45 2.41 11.33
CA ASP A 46 -2.56 2.72 12.21
C ASP A 46 -2.64 4.23 12.52
N LEU A 47 -3.69 4.65 13.23
CA LEU A 47 -3.91 6.05 13.62
C LEU A 47 -2.81 6.60 14.54
N SER A 48 -2.19 5.77 15.36
CA SER A 48 -1.08 6.19 16.22
C SER A 48 0.23 6.39 15.44
N GLY A 49 0.35 5.80 14.26
CA GLY A 49 1.55 5.82 13.43
C GLY A 49 2.66 4.90 13.93
N LYS A 50 2.38 4.03 14.90
CA LYS A 50 3.36 3.12 15.50
C LYS A 50 3.37 1.76 14.81
N GLU A 51 2.21 1.27 14.41
CA GLU A 51 2.07 -0.04 13.79
C GLU A 51 1.97 0.09 12.28
N THR A 52 2.88 -0.60 11.59
CA THR A 52 2.98 -0.56 10.14
C THR A 52 2.16 -1.69 9.53
N ILE A 53 1.18 -1.34 8.71
CA ILE A 53 0.25 -2.29 8.11
C ILE A 53 0.84 -2.79 6.79
N CYS A 54 1.24 -1.87 5.92
CA CYS A 54 1.90 -2.20 4.67
C CYS A 54 2.87 -1.10 4.25
N ARG A 55 3.96 -1.52 3.62
CA ARG A 55 4.98 -0.62 3.06
C ARG A 55 5.39 -1.15 1.70
N VAL A 56 5.22 -0.32 0.67
CA VAL A 56 5.66 -0.62 -0.69
C VAL A 56 6.36 0.61 -1.24
N THR A 57 7.47 0.41 -1.93
CA THR A 57 8.22 1.48 -2.60
C THR A 57 8.12 1.35 -4.12
N GLY A 58 8.38 2.44 -4.84
CA GLY A 58 8.48 2.43 -6.29
C GLY A 58 9.57 1.46 -6.75
N GLY A 59 10.73 1.48 -6.10
CA GLY A 59 11.82 0.54 -6.39
C GLY A 59 11.49 -0.93 -6.20
N MET A 60 10.49 -1.30 -5.40
CA MET A 60 10.03 -2.70 -5.33
C MET A 60 9.30 -3.17 -6.59
N LYS A 61 8.82 -2.24 -7.42
CA LYS A 61 7.99 -2.53 -8.61
C LYS A 61 8.77 -2.44 -9.91
N VAL A 62 9.90 -1.76 -9.91
CA VAL A 62 10.76 -1.60 -11.09
C VAL A 62 12.11 -2.27 -10.86
N LYS A 63 12.80 -2.63 -11.94
CA LYS A 63 14.14 -3.22 -11.88
C LYS A 63 15.26 -2.21 -12.14
N ALA A 64 14.91 -1.03 -12.65
CA ALA A 64 15.86 0.00 -13.03
C ALA A 64 15.87 1.10 -11.96
N ASP A 65 17.05 1.37 -11.41
CA ASP A 65 17.25 2.33 -10.31
C ASP A 65 16.78 3.76 -10.66
N ARG A 66 16.78 4.12 -11.94
CA ARG A 66 16.31 5.44 -12.40
C ARG A 66 14.80 5.59 -12.41
N ASP A 67 14.06 4.48 -12.44
CA ASP A 67 12.60 4.47 -12.62
C ASP A 67 11.85 4.37 -11.28
N GLU A 68 12.57 4.36 -10.15
CA GLU A 68 11.98 4.22 -8.81
C GLU A 68 11.06 5.39 -8.43
N SER A 69 11.41 6.62 -8.82
CA SER A 69 10.56 7.81 -8.63
C SER A 69 9.48 7.99 -9.70
N SER A 70 9.44 7.12 -10.71
CA SER A 70 8.55 7.29 -11.85
C SER A 70 7.08 7.26 -11.43
N PRO A 71 6.21 8.07 -12.07
CA PRO A 71 4.77 8.02 -11.88
C PRO A 71 4.16 6.62 -12.01
N TYR A 72 4.73 5.81 -12.91
CA TYR A 72 4.29 4.45 -13.16
C TYR A 72 4.62 3.51 -11.98
N ALA A 73 5.85 3.57 -11.46
CA ALA A 73 6.26 2.79 -10.29
C ALA A 73 5.41 3.14 -9.06
N ALA A 74 5.15 4.43 -8.84
CA ALA A 74 4.33 4.92 -7.74
C ALA A 74 2.87 4.42 -7.83
N MET A 75 2.30 4.38 -9.04
CA MET A 75 0.95 3.86 -9.28
C MET A 75 0.85 2.37 -8.93
N LEU A 76 1.80 1.55 -9.40
CA LEU A 76 1.81 0.12 -9.10
C LEU A 76 1.98 -0.14 -7.60
N ALA A 77 2.87 0.61 -6.93
CA ALA A 77 3.06 0.50 -5.50
C ALA A 77 1.79 0.81 -4.71
N ALA A 78 1.06 1.87 -5.10
CA ALA A 78 -0.22 2.24 -4.50
C ALA A 78 -1.30 1.16 -4.69
N GLN A 79 -1.39 0.54 -5.86
CA GLN A 79 -2.35 -0.53 -6.14
C GLN A 79 -2.15 -1.75 -5.23
N ASP A 80 -0.90 -2.17 -5.04
CA ASP A 80 -0.58 -3.29 -4.15
C ASP A 80 -0.89 -2.98 -2.68
N VAL A 81 -0.65 -1.74 -2.25
CA VAL A 81 -1.02 -1.26 -0.92
C VAL A 81 -2.54 -1.28 -0.75
N ALA A 82 -3.28 -0.74 -1.72
CA ALA A 82 -4.75 -0.71 -1.68
C ALA A 82 -5.35 -2.11 -1.61
N GLN A 83 -4.79 -3.08 -2.35
CA GLN A 83 -5.23 -4.47 -2.27
C GLN A 83 -5.00 -5.06 -0.87
N ARG A 84 -3.81 -4.88 -0.30
CA ARG A 84 -3.51 -5.36 1.06
C ARG A 84 -4.38 -4.69 2.12
N CYS A 85 -4.67 -3.40 1.98
CA CYS A 85 -5.58 -2.68 2.87
C CYS A 85 -7.00 -3.26 2.82
N LYS A 86 -7.49 -3.65 1.64
CA LYS A 86 -8.79 -4.31 1.48
C LYS A 86 -8.82 -5.69 2.13
N GLU A 87 -7.76 -6.48 1.97
CA GLU A 87 -7.64 -7.80 2.62
C GLU A 87 -7.62 -7.69 4.16
N LEU A 88 -7.08 -6.60 4.69
CA LEU A 88 -7.00 -6.33 6.13
C LEU A 88 -8.23 -5.59 6.69
N GLY A 89 -9.22 -5.24 5.85
CA GLY A 89 -10.45 -4.58 6.28
C GLY A 89 -10.34 -3.06 6.51
N ILE A 90 -9.33 -2.40 5.94
CA ILE A 90 -9.18 -0.94 6.01
C ILE A 90 -9.91 -0.32 4.83
N THR A 91 -10.90 0.50 5.12
CA THR A 91 -11.79 1.08 4.09
C THR A 91 -11.45 2.53 3.74
N ALA A 92 -10.84 3.28 4.67
CA ALA A 92 -10.51 4.69 4.48
C ALA A 92 -9.09 5.01 4.93
N LEU A 93 -8.44 5.97 4.27
CA LEU A 93 -7.07 6.38 4.56
C LEU A 93 -6.96 7.91 4.69
N HIS A 94 -6.30 8.38 5.75
CA HIS A 94 -5.82 9.74 5.86
C HIS A 94 -4.47 9.88 5.19
N ILE A 95 -4.37 10.76 4.19
CA ILE A 95 -3.15 10.92 3.41
C ILE A 95 -2.27 12.01 4.00
N LYS A 96 -1.01 11.66 4.31
CA LYS A 96 0.05 12.58 4.71
C LYS A 96 1.14 12.58 3.65
N LEU A 97 1.12 13.60 2.80
CA LEU A 97 2.11 13.78 1.74
C LEU A 97 3.39 14.43 2.28
N ARG A 98 4.55 13.87 1.98
CA ARG A 98 5.84 14.35 2.44
C ARG A 98 6.86 14.37 1.30
N ALA A 99 7.50 15.53 1.12
CA ALA A 99 8.70 15.67 0.30
C ALA A 99 9.97 15.41 1.13
N THR A 100 11.15 15.40 0.49
CA THR A 100 12.43 15.19 1.21
C THR A 100 12.61 16.16 2.38
N GLY A 101 12.25 17.43 2.19
CA GLY A 101 12.19 18.43 3.26
C GLY A 101 13.54 18.78 3.88
N GLY A 102 13.52 19.48 5.02
CA GLY A 102 14.72 20.02 5.66
C GLY A 102 15.44 21.03 4.77
N ASN A 103 16.75 20.84 4.57
CA ASN A 103 17.58 21.65 3.66
C ASN A 103 17.47 21.19 2.19
N ARG A 104 16.73 20.12 1.91
CA ARG A 104 16.53 19.60 0.55
C ARG A 104 15.24 20.17 -0.04
N THR A 105 14.81 19.61 -1.16
CA THR A 105 13.62 20.05 -1.88
C THR A 105 12.35 19.85 -1.05
N LYS A 106 11.58 20.94 -0.90
CA LYS A 106 10.26 20.93 -0.27
C LYS A 106 9.15 20.53 -1.25
N THR A 107 9.44 20.57 -2.54
CA THR A 107 8.54 20.12 -3.60
C THR A 107 8.48 18.59 -3.59
N PRO A 108 7.28 17.99 -3.55
CA PRO A 108 7.13 16.55 -3.64
C PRO A 108 7.59 16.04 -5.01
N GLY A 109 8.14 14.83 -5.04
CA GLY A 109 8.63 14.19 -6.25
C GLY A 109 7.53 13.82 -7.26
N PRO A 110 7.90 13.42 -8.49
CA PRO A 110 6.96 13.20 -9.59
C PRO A 110 5.91 12.12 -9.33
N GLY A 111 6.23 11.07 -8.57
CA GLY A 111 5.27 10.00 -8.25
C GLY A 111 4.25 10.35 -7.15
N ALA A 112 4.31 11.55 -6.54
CA ALA A 112 3.43 11.96 -5.45
C ALA A 112 1.94 11.98 -5.86
N GLN A 113 1.64 12.66 -6.96
CA GLN A 113 0.26 12.79 -7.48
C GLN A 113 -0.26 11.44 -7.98
N SER A 114 0.60 10.65 -8.62
CA SER A 114 0.22 9.35 -9.18
C SER A 114 -0.11 8.33 -8.11
N ALA A 115 0.69 8.26 -7.03
CA ALA A 115 0.38 7.42 -5.88
C ALA A 115 -0.95 7.82 -5.23
N LEU A 116 -1.19 9.12 -5.04
CA LEU A 116 -2.43 9.63 -4.45
C LEU A 116 -3.67 9.28 -5.30
N ARG A 117 -3.55 9.32 -6.63
CA ARG A 117 -4.65 8.99 -7.55
C ARG A 117 -4.96 7.49 -7.60
N ALA A 118 -3.97 6.64 -7.31
CA ALA A 118 -4.08 5.19 -7.48
C ALA A 118 -4.54 4.45 -6.21
N LEU A 119 -4.50 5.11 -5.05
CA LEU A 119 -5.09 4.66 -3.78
C LEU A 119 -6.61 4.86 -3.80
#